data_AF-A0A484WSV3-F1
#
_entry.id   AF-A0A484WSV3-F1
#
_cell.length_a   1.000
_cell.length_b   1.000
_cell.length_c   1.000
_cell.angle_alpha   90.00
_cell.angle_beta   90.00
_cell.angle_gamma   90.00
#
_symmetry.space_group_name_H-M   'P 1'
#
loop_
_entity.id
_entity.type
_entity.pdbx_description
1 polymer ?
#
loop_
_entity_poly.entity_id
_entity_poly.type
_entity_poly.pdbx_seq_one_letter_code
_entity_poly.pdbx_strand_id
1 'polypeptide(L)' 'MVASVSAIYGLGDPDLYLKMMLHLTVGMIIDQRAILRRLAELQYARNDQAFQRGTFRVVVR' A
#
# COMPACT_ATOMS: atom_id res chain seq x y z
N MET A 1 -24.73 2.20 -10.36
CA MET A 1 -23.37 1.71 -10.63
C MET A 1 -23.19 1.61 -12.14
N VAL A 2 -22.05 2.04 -12.66
CA VAL A 2 -21.67 1.91 -14.07
C VAL A 2 -20.32 1.19 -14.10
N ALA A 3 -20.20 0.11 -14.85
CA ALA A 3 -18.99 -0.71 -14.95
C ALA A 3 -18.84 -1.27 -16.37
N SER A 4 -17.61 -1.32 -16.89
CA SER A 4 -17.26 -1.93 -18.20
C SER A 4 -17.00 -3.43 -18.05
N VAL A 5 -16.95 -4.16 -19.18
CA VAL A 5 -16.62 -5.61 -19.19
C VAL A 5 -15.25 -5.88 -18.57
N SER A 6 -14.29 -4.95 -18.70
CA SER A 6 -12.99 -5.05 -18.01
C SER A 6 -13.06 -4.93 -16.49
N ALA A 7 -14.15 -4.40 -15.92
CA ALA A 7 -14.30 -4.26 -14.47
C ALA A 7 -14.80 -5.56 -13.80
N ILE A 8 -15.33 -6.52 -14.58
CA ILE A 8 -15.79 -7.82 -14.07
C ILE A 8 -14.76 -8.95 -14.29
N TYR A 9 -13.76 -8.72 -15.15
CA TYR A 9 -12.67 -9.65 -15.43
C TYR A 9 -11.33 -9.02 -15.02
N GLY A 10 -10.60 -9.67 -14.11
CA GLY A 10 -9.30 -9.17 -13.61
C GLY A 10 -9.30 -8.65 -12.17
N LEU A 11 -10.43 -8.77 -11.47
CA LEU A 11 -10.43 -8.69 -10.01
C LEU A 11 -9.68 -9.93 -9.49
N GLY A 12 -8.46 -9.74 -9.00
CA GLY A 12 -7.74 -10.76 -8.25
C GLY A 12 -8.55 -11.21 -7.03
N ASP A 13 -8.04 -12.20 -6.31
CA ASP A 13 -8.69 -12.71 -5.11
C ASP A 13 -9.04 -11.55 -4.14
N PRO A 14 -10.34 -11.33 -3.82
CA PRO A 14 -10.78 -10.21 -2.99
C PRO A 14 -10.20 -10.28 -1.58
N ASP A 15 -9.95 -11.48 -1.05
CA ASP A 15 -9.27 -11.63 0.25
C ASP A 15 -7.83 -11.16 0.18
N LEU A 16 -7.17 -11.37 -0.96
CA LEU A 16 -5.82 -10.86 -1.20
C LEU A 16 -5.82 -9.33 -1.27
N TYR A 17 -6.80 -8.73 -1.95
CA TYR A 17 -6.95 -7.28 -2.05
C TYR A 17 -7.24 -6.63 -0.69
N LEU A 18 -8.11 -7.23 0.13
CA LEU A 18 -8.38 -6.75 1.49
C LEU A 18 -7.14 -6.83 2.38
N LYS A 19 -6.33 -7.89 2.22
CA LYS A 19 -5.02 -7.98 2.89
C LYS A 19 -4.06 -6.89 2.41
N MET A 20 -4.26 -6.30 1.24
CA MET A 20 -3.40 -5.22 0.76
C MET A 20 -3.67 -3.85 1.43
N MET A 21 -4.61 -3.77 2.38
CA MET A 21 -4.87 -2.52 3.12
C MET A 21 -3.97 -2.40 4.36
N LEU A 22 -3.22 -1.31 4.46
CA LEU A 22 -2.49 -0.92 5.66
C LEU A 22 -3.35 0.08 6.47
N HIS A 23 -3.84 -0.35 7.63
CA HIS A 23 -4.57 0.51 8.56
C HIS A 23 -3.61 1.15 9.55
N LEU A 24 -3.63 2.49 9.64
CA LEU A 24 -2.84 3.26 10.61
C LEU A 24 -3.78 4.21 11.36
N THR A 25 -3.55 4.37 12.66
CA THR A 25 -4.35 5.25 13.52
C THR A 25 -3.43 6.01 14.47
N VAL A 26 -3.79 7.26 14.81
CA VAL A 26 -3.04 8.07 15.76
C VAL A 26 -3.01 7.36 17.12
N GLY A 27 -1.82 7.24 17.71
CA GLY A 27 -1.61 6.53 18.99
C GLY A 27 -1.33 5.03 18.86
N MET A 28 -1.36 4.46 17.65
CA MET A 28 -0.95 3.08 17.43
C MET A 28 0.55 2.91 17.69
N ILE A 29 0.92 1.94 18.53
CA ILE A 29 2.32 1.55 18.76
C ILE A 29 2.69 0.52 17.70
N ILE A 30 3.42 0.97 16.68
CA ILE A 30 3.93 0.13 15.60
C ILE A 30 5.36 0.54 15.27
N ASP A 31 6.22 -0.45 15.05
CA ASP A 31 7.62 -0.21 14.69
C ASP A 31 7.71 0.38 13.27
N GLN A 32 8.57 1.38 13.08
CA GLN A 32 8.75 2.02 11.78
C GLN A 32 9.16 1.00 10.71
N ARG A 33 10.06 0.05 11.02
CA ARG A 33 10.51 -0.98 10.07
C ARG A 33 9.40 -1.98 9.74
N ALA A 34 8.43 -2.17 10.64
CA ALA A 34 7.24 -2.97 10.33
C ALA A 34 6.38 -2.29 9.25
N ILE A 35 6.19 -0.98 9.32
CA ILE A 35 5.50 -0.20 8.28
C ILE A 35 6.23 -0.29 6.95
N LEU A 36 7.56 -0.14 6.94
CA LEU A 36 8.35 -0.18 5.71
C LEU A 36 8.27 -1.55 5.01
N ARG A 37 8.37 -2.64 5.79
CA ARG A 37 8.20 -4.01 5.28
C ARG A 37 6.81 -4.19 4.67
N ARG A 38 5.78 -3.69 5.36
CA ARG A 38 4.41 -3.79 4.85
C ARG A 38 4.22 -3.01 3.54
N LEU A 39 4.77 -1.81 3.42
CA LEU A 39 4.70 -1.04 2.17
C LEU A 39 5.39 -1.76 1.00
N ALA A 40 6.52 -2.44 1.26
CA ALA A 40 7.20 -3.26 0.25
C ALA A 40 6.35 -4.47 -0.18
N GLU A 41 5.69 -5.16 0.76
CA GLU A 41 4.73 -6.24 0.45
C GLU A 41 3.55 -5.75 -0.41
N LEU A 42 3.14 -4.48 -0.23
CA LEU A 42 2.11 -3.81 -1.01
C LEU A 42 2.62 -3.26 -2.35
N GLN A 43 3.82 -3.65 -2.77
CA GLN A 43 4.46 -3.23 -4.02
C GLN A 43 4.73 -1.73 -4.12
N TYR A 44 4.80 -1.01 -3.00
CA TYR A 44 5.29 0.36 -3.02
C TYR A 44 6.81 0.36 -3.12
N ALA A 45 7.35 1.23 -3.97
CA ALA A 45 8.80 1.39 -4.13
C ALA A 45 9.33 2.50 -3.21
N ARG A 46 10.48 2.28 -2.59
CA ARG A 46 11.18 3.35 -1.90
C ARG A 46 11.72 4.35 -2.94
N ASN A 47 11.34 5.62 -2.81
CA ASN A 47 11.86 6.69 -3.65
C ASN A 47 12.24 7.89 -2.79
N ASP A 48 13.54 8.11 -2.65
CA ASP A 48 14.07 9.20 -1.83
C ASP A 48 14.24 10.51 -2.63
N GLN A 49 13.95 10.52 -3.94
CA GLN A 49 14.16 11.69 -4.82
C GLN A 49 12.86 12.36 -5.27
N ALA A 50 11.85 11.61 -5.71
CA ALA A 50 10.61 12.16 -6.29
C ALA A 50 9.34 11.55 -5.67
N PHE A 51 8.38 12.42 -5.36
CA PHE A 51 7.04 11.99 -4.93
C PHE A 51 6.22 11.58 -6.15
N GLN A 52 5.95 10.29 -6.28
CA GLN A 52 5.17 9.70 -7.35
C GLN A 52 4.15 8.71 -6.75
N ARG A 53 3.06 8.44 -7.47
CA ARG A 53 2.12 7.41 -7.04
C ARG A 53 2.85 6.06 -6.95
N GLY A 54 2.57 5.31 -5.88
CA GLY A 54 3.21 4.01 -5.63
C GLY A 54 4.60 4.09 -4.99
N THR A 55 5.04 5.27 -4.51
CA THR A 55 6.33 5.40 -3.81
C THR A 55 6.19 5.88 -2.37
N PHE A 56 7.16 5.53 -1.52
CA PHE A 56 7.31 6.06 -0.16
C PHE A 56 8.73 6.57 0.10
N ARG A 57 8.86 7.59 0.96
CA ARG A 57 10.12 8.14 1.44
C ARG A 57 10.24 7.92 2.94
N VAL A 58 11.44 7.57 3.40
CA VAL A 58 11.75 7.42 4.83
C VAL A 58 12.76 8.48 5.21
N VAL A 59 12.40 9.36 6.14
CA VAL A 59 13.34 10.30 6.74
C VAL A 59 13.83 9.69 8.03
N VAL A 60 15.11 9.34 8.08
CA VAL A 60 15.77 8.95 9.33
C VAL A 60 16.09 10.24 10.08
N ARG A 61 15.62 10.35 11.33
CA ARG A 61 16.05 11.40 12.24
C ARG A 61 16.81 10.76 13.39
#